data_AF-A0A7Y5SFP6-F1
#
_entry.id   AF-A0A7Y5SFP6-F1
#
_cell.length_a   1.000
_cell.length_b   1.000
_cell.length_c   1.000
_cell.angle_alpha   90.00
_cell.angle_beta   90.00
_cell.angle_gamma   90.00
#
_symmetry.space_group_name_H-M   'P 1'
#
loop_
_entity.id
_entity.type
_entity.pdbx_description
1 polymer ?
#
loop_
_entity_poly.entity_id
_entity_poly.type
_entity_poly.pdbx_seq_one_letter_code
_entity_poly.pdbx_strand_id
1 'polypeptide(L)'
;MSATAIEAILEAATGAEVFGRTGTVLRARGEFIVAAGINLRPHELALVEDGAGRHLAGECTGLSAGQAHIAMLDRGAISVGARVTAAGQRAAAPQG
;
A
#
# COMPACT_ATOMS: atom_id res chain seq x y z
N MET A 1 5.66 19.62 24.25
CA MET A 1 5.42 18.17 24.04
C MET A 1 6.76 17.48 24.03
N SER A 2 6.96 16.42 24.80
CA SER A 2 8.20 15.65 24.78
C SER A 2 8.31 14.85 23.47
N ALA A 3 9.54 14.58 23.00
CA ALA A 3 9.78 13.77 21.81
C ALA A 3 9.08 12.40 21.87
N THR A 4 9.03 11.81 23.06
CA THR A 4 8.36 10.53 23.34
C THR A 4 6.84 10.55 23.09
N ALA A 5 6.17 11.67 23.37
CA ALA A 5 4.74 11.79 23.12
C ALA A 5 4.43 11.87 21.61
N ILE A 6 5.33 12.51 20.84
CA ILE A 6 5.20 12.61 19.38
C ILE A 6 5.42 11.24 18.73
N GLU A 7 6.46 10.49 19.15
CA GLU A 7 6.69 9.13 18.67
C GLU A 7 5.50 8.20 18.96
N ALA A 8 4.94 8.25 20.17
CA ALA A 8 3.78 7.44 20.52
C ALA A 8 2.53 7.79 19.68
N ILE A 9 2.31 9.06 19.36
CA ILE A 9 1.20 9.49 18.50
C ILE A 9 1.43 9.03 17.06
N LEU A 10 2.65 9.13 16.55
CA LEU A 10 3.00 8.66 15.20
C LEU A 10 2.80 7.15 15.10
N GLU A 11 3.26 6.38 16.10
CA GLU A 11 3.06 4.94 16.16
C GLU A 11 1.56 4.57 16.19
N ALA A 12 0.77 5.24 17.05
CA ALA A 12 -0.68 5.02 17.13
C ALA A 12 -1.40 5.38 15.81
N ALA A 13 -1.00 6.48 15.16
CA ALA A 13 -1.53 6.88 13.86
C ALA A 13 -1.18 5.85 12.75
N THR A 14 -0.03 5.20 12.84
CA THR A 14 0.33 4.06 11.97
C THR A 14 -0.40 2.76 12.33
N GLY A 15 -1.10 2.67 13.46
CA GLY A 15 -1.93 1.51 13.80
C GLY A 15 -3.41 1.69 13.47
N ALA A 16 -3.88 2.94 13.34
CA ALA A 16 -5.29 3.27 13.25
C ALA A 16 -5.97 2.73 11.97
N GLU A 17 -7.15 2.12 12.14
CA GLU A 17 -7.98 1.67 11.03
C GLU A 17 -8.64 2.86 10.33
N VAL A 18 -8.02 3.30 9.24
CA VAL A 18 -8.57 4.33 8.36
C VAL A 18 -9.21 3.66 7.15
N PHE A 19 -10.48 3.95 6.91
CA PHE A 19 -11.18 3.56 5.69
C PHE A 19 -10.73 4.42 4.51
N GLY A 20 -10.61 3.83 3.32
CA GLY A 20 -10.24 4.57 2.11
C GLY A 20 -8.78 5.04 2.08
N ARG A 21 -7.87 4.32 2.76
CA ARG A 21 -6.42 4.59 2.73
C ARG A 21 -5.91 4.57 1.29
N THR A 22 -5.32 5.67 0.86
CA THR A 22 -4.73 5.82 -0.47
C THR A 22 -3.32 6.38 -0.38
N GLY A 23 -2.47 5.98 -1.31
CA GLY A 23 -1.11 6.51 -1.45
C GLY A 23 -0.70 6.63 -2.90
N THR A 24 0.60 6.76 -3.12
CA THR A 24 1.16 7.05 -4.43
C THR A 24 2.39 6.20 -4.67
N VAL A 25 2.49 5.65 -5.88
CA VAL A 25 3.68 4.92 -6.34
C VAL A 25 4.85 5.88 -6.49
N LEU A 26 5.94 5.63 -5.77
CA LEU A 26 7.18 6.38 -5.88
C LEU A 26 8.16 5.73 -6.86
N ARG A 27 8.18 4.39 -6.91
CA ARG A 27 9.10 3.60 -7.73
C ARG A 27 8.40 2.34 -8.23
N ALA A 28 8.70 1.96 -9.46
CA ALA A 28 8.28 0.68 -10.04
C ALA A 28 9.50 0.00 -10.67
N ARG A 29 9.72 -1.27 -10.35
CA ARG A 29 10.82 -2.08 -10.89
C ARG A 29 10.34 -3.51 -11.11
N GLY A 30 10.06 -3.85 -12.37
CA GLY A 30 9.50 -5.17 -12.72
C GLY A 30 8.17 -5.38 -12.01
N GLU A 31 8.06 -6.47 -11.27
CA GLU A 31 6.85 -6.86 -10.53
C GLU A 31 6.79 -6.30 -9.10
N PHE A 32 7.70 -5.38 -8.75
CA PHE A 32 7.72 -4.73 -7.44
C PHE A 32 7.53 -3.22 -7.56
N ILE A 33 6.72 -2.67 -6.66
CA ILE A 33 6.55 -1.23 -6.52
C ILE A 33 6.80 -0.79 -5.08
N VAL A 34 7.14 0.48 -4.94
CA VAL A 34 7.25 1.16 -3.65
C VAL A 34 6.27 2.31 -3.63
N ALA A 35 5.41 2.35 -2.62
CA ALA A 35 4.40 3.38 -2.44
C ALA A 35 4.61 4.15 -1.12
N ALA A 36 4.18 5.41 -1.10
CA ALA A 36 4.19 6.24 0.10
C ALA A 36 2.83 6.88 0.34
N GLY A 37 2.66 7.44 1.56
CA GLY A 37 1.39 8.04 1.99
C GLY A 37 0.29 7.01 2.29
N ILE A 38 0.62 5.72 2.23
CA ILE A 38 -0.31 4.63 2.54
C ILE A 38 0.30 3.72 3.60
N ASN A 39 -0.50 3.42 4.59
CA ASN A 39 -0.13 2.54 5.68
C ASN A 39 -0.75 1.16 5.44
N LEU A 40 -0.07 0.31 4.67
CA LEU A 40 -0.52 -1.06 4.36
C LEU A 40 -0.02 -2.05 5.42
N ARG A 41 -0.88 -2.97 5.85
CA ARG A 41 -0.48 -4.09 6.71
C ARG A 41 0.30 -5.12 5.88
N PRO A 42 1.24 -5.87 6.48
CA PRO A 42 1.87 -7.00 5.79
C PRO A 42 0.81 -8.00 5.29
N HIS A 43 0.97 -8.45 4.03
CA HIS A 43 0.06 -9.30 3.27
C HIS A 43 -1.30 -8.68 2.93
N GLU A 44 -1.48 -7.38 3.19
CA GLU A 44 -2.69 -6.69 2.77
C GLU A 44 -2.73 -6.52 1.25
N LEU A 45 -3.89 -6.76 0.65
CA LEU A 45 -4.14 -6.53 -0.77
C LEU A 45 -4.18 -5.02 -1.04
N ALA A 46 -3.45 -4.62 -2.08
CA ALA A 46 -3.38 -3.27 -2.61
C ALA A 46 -3.88 -3.24 -4.06
N LEU A 47 -4.62 -2.21 -4.41
CA LEU A 47 -5.09 -1.95 -5.77
C LEU A 47 -4.33 -0.75 -6.33
N VAL A 48 -3.65 -0.95 -7.45
CA VAL A 48 -2.82 0.07 -8.09
C VAL A 48 -3.46 0.48 -9.41
N GLU A 49 -3.67 1.78 -9.60
CA GLU A 49 -4.25 2.30 -10.83
C GLU A 49 -3.21 2.35 -11.95
N ASP A 50 -3.49 1.71 -13.08
CA ASP A 50 -2.67 1.81 -14.28
C ASP A 50 -3.00 3.09 -15.09
N GLY A 51 -2.22 3.35 -16.15
CA GLY A 51 -2.44 4.54 -17.00
C GLY A 51 -3.78 4.56 -17.76
N ALA A 52 -4.52 3.45 -17.76
CA ALA A 52 -5.85 3.34 -18.35
C ALA A 52 -6.99 3.39 -17.30
N GLY A 53 -6.66 3.66 -16.03
CA GLY A 53 -7.61 3.70 -14.93
C GLY A 53 -8.07 2.33 -14.43
N ARG A 54 -7.40 1.24 -14.83
CA ARG A 54 -7.71 -0.11 -14.35
C ARG A 54 -6.99 -0.36 -13.03
N HIS A 55 -7.61 -1.14 -12.15
CA HIS A 55 -6.98 -1.57 -10.90
C HIS A 55 -6.22 -2.88 -11.11
N LEU A 56 -4.93 -2.86 -10.82
CA LEU A 56 -4.04 -4.03 -10.79
C LEU A 56 -3.82 -4.43 -9.33
N ALA A 57 -4.00 -5.71 -9.03
CA ALA A 57 -3.81 -6.27 -7.70
C ALA A 57 -2.32 -6.43 -7.36
N GLY A 58 -1.97 -6.10 -6.12
CA GLY A 58 -0.67 -6.36 -5.51
C GLY A 58 -0.81 -6.72 -4.03
N GLU A 59 0.22 -7.31 -3.46
CA GLU A 59 0.29 -7.67 -2.04
C GLU A 59 1.40 -6.87 -1.35
N CYS A 60 1.08 -6.26 -0.20
CA CYS A 60 2.08 -5.61 0.63
C CYS A 60 3.04 -6.64 1.23
N THR A 61 4.30 -6.63 0.82
CA THR A 61 5.33 -7.52 1.38
C THR A 61 5.92 -6.98 2.67
N GLY A 62 5.72 -5.69 2.97
CA GLY A 62 6.18 -5.06 4.19
C GLY A 62 6.30 -3.54 4.10
N LEU A 63 6.61 -2.92 5.23
CA LEU A 63 6.87 -1.49 5.36
C LEU A 63 8.34 -1.26 5.68
N SER A 64 8.97 -0.29 5.01
CA SER A 64 10.33 0.17 5.33
C SER A 64 10.41 1.68 5.21
N ALA A 65 10.89 2.35 6.27
CA ALA A 65 11.01 3.82 6.31
C ALA A 65 9.72 4.57 5.90
N GLY A 66 8.56 4.08 6.33
CA GLY A 66 7.25 4.68 5.99
C GLY A 66 6.79 4.46 4.54
N GLN A 67 7.48 3.59 3.79
CA GLN A 67 7.13 3.21 2.43
C GLN A 67 6.62 1.76 2.41
N ALA A 68 5.52 1.53 1.70
CA ALA A 68 5.00 0.20 1.47
C ALA A 68 5.70 -0.44 0.27
N HIS A 69 6.24 -1.63 0.47
CA HIS A 69 6.76 -2.48 -0.58
C HIS A 69 5.66 -3.43 -1.02
N ILE A 70 5.34 -3.43 -2.31
CA ILE A 70 4.21 -4.17 -2.85
C ILE A 70 4.72 -5.05 -3.99
N ALA A 71 4.44 -6.34 -3.91
CA ALA A 71 4.62 -7.29 -5.00
C ALA A 71 3.34 -7.31 -5.85
N MET A 72 3.46 -7.09 -7.15
CA MET A 72 2.32 -7.10 -8.06
C MET A 72 1.89 -8.53 -8.37
N LEU A 73 0.59 -8.78 -8.31
CA LEU A 73 -0.04 -10.06 -8.64
C LEU A 73 -0.54 -10.05 -10.09
N ASP A 74 -1.09 -8.92 -10.52
CA ASP A 74 -1.54 -8.72 -11.89
C ASP A 74 -0.41 -8.18 -12.78
N ARG A 75 -0.42 -8.59 -14.05
CA ARG A 75 0.46 -8.03 -15.07
C ARG A 75 -0.11 -6.71 -15.59
N GLY A 76 0.73 -5.68 -15.64
CA GLY A 76 0.36 -4.41 -16.25
C GLY A 76 1.47 -3.36 -16.14
N ALA A 77 1.28 -2.24 -16.85
CA ALA A 77 2.21 -1.13 -16.81
C ALA A 77 1.82 -0.17 -15.70
N ILE A 78 2.68 -0.04 -14.68
CA ILE A 78 2.48 0.88 -13.56
C ILE A 78 3.41 2.07 -13.74
N SER A 79 2.87 3.27 -13.57
CA SER A 79 3.63 4.51 -13.65
C SER A 79 3.93 5.05 -12.24
N VAL A 80 5.06 5.75 -12.10
CA VAL A 80 5.30 6.58 -10.92
C VAL A 80 4.22 7.66 -10.86
N GLY A 81 3.70 7.93 -9.66
CA GLY A 81 2.55 8.81 -9.45
C GLY A 81 1.20 8.09 -9.49
N ALA A 82 1.16 6.80 -9.87
CA ALA A 82 -0.06 6.01 -9.83
C ALA A 82 -0.66 5.96 -8.42
N ARG A 83 -2.00 5.96 -8.36
CA ARG A 83 -2.73 5.84 -7.10
C ARG A 83 -2.67 4.40 -6.59
N VAL A 84 -2.47 4.25 -5.29
CA VAL A 84 -2.57 2.97 -4.58
C VAL A 84 -3.71 3.06 -3.58
N THR A 85 -4.55 2.02 -3.51
CA THR A 85 -5.67 1.93 -2.57
C THR A 85 -5.55 0.65 -1.74
N ALA A 86 -5.70 0.76 -0.42
CA ALA A 86 -5.69 -0.40 0.48
C ALA A 86 -7.04 -1.11 0.46
N ALA A 87 -7.04 -2.44 0.31
CA ALA A 87 -8.29 -3.21 0.32
C ALA A 87 -8.79 -3.53 1.74
N GLY A 88 -7.98 -3.33 2.79
CA GLY A 88 -8.34 -3.65 4.18
C GLY A 88 -8.23 -5.13 4.55
N GLN A 89 -7.97 -6.00 3.58
CA GLN A 89 -7.97 -7.44 3.73
C GLN A 89 -6.83 -8.10 2.94
N ARG A 90 -6.50 -9.34 3.28
CA ARG A 90 -5.55 -10.16 2.51
C ARG A 90 -6.20 -10.66 1.22
N ALA A 91 -5.39 -11.07 0.26
CA ALA A 91 -5.88 -11.81 -0.90
C ALA A 91 -6.59 -13.10 -0.43
N ALA A 92 -7.78 -13.35 -0.98
CA ALA A 92 -8.59 -14.52 -0.67
C ALA A 92 -9.37 -14.95 -1.91
N ALA A 93 -9.61 -16.25 -2.04
CA ALA A 93 -10.47 -16.81 -3.08
C ALA A 93 -11.86 -17.12 -2.50
N PRO A 94 -12.95 -16.90 -3.27
CA PRO A 94 -14.27 -17.35 -2.86
C PRO A 94 -14.28 -18.89 -2.71
N GLN A 95 -14.92 -19.37 -1.66
CA GLN A 95 -15.11 -20.81 -1.40
C GLN A 95 -16.57 -21.17 -1.66
N GLY A 96 -16.81 -22.25 -2.40
CA GLY A 96 -18.13 -22.75 -2.78
C GLY A 96 -18.06 -24.15 -3.34
#